data_AF-A0A7C3FL68-F1
#
_entry.id   AF-A0A7C3FL68-F1
#
_cell.length_a   1.000
_cell.length_b   1.000
_cell.length_c   1.000
_cell.angle_alpha   90.00
_cell.angle_beta   90.00
_cell.angle_gamma   90.00
#
_symmetry.space_group_name_H-M   'P 1'
#
loop_
_entity.id
_entity.type
_entity.pdbx_description
1 polymer ?
#
loop_
_entity_poly.entity_id
_entity_poly.type
_entity_poly.pdbx_seq_one_letter_code
_entity_poly.pdbx_strand_id
1 'polypeptide(L)'
;SLSRLMKDGIGAEYTRADHAHLSDQLYAAYAHVQDIRSLASVIGEEELTPVDRAYMEYGRTFEEQFIGQEEAENRTIAETLDIGWRILSKLPREELTRVSDAEIREHYGK
;
A
#
# COMPACT_ATOMS: atom_id res chain seq x y z
N SER A 1 10.17 -7.59 4.13
CA SER A 1 10.61 -8.31 5.35
C SER A 1 9.46 -9.10 5.96
N LEU A 2 9.72 -10.07 6.84
CA LEU A 2 8.68 -10.91 7.46
C LEU A 2 8.76 -10.87 8.98
N SER A 3 7.62 -10.63 9.65
CA SER A 3 7.46 -10.83 11.09
C SER A 3 6.52 -12.00 11.35
N ARG A 4 7.01 -13.07 11.98
CA ARG A 4 6.20 -14.27 12.28
C ARG A 4 5.19 -14.06 13.41
N LEU A 5 5.37 -13.02 14.21
CA LEU A 5 4.55 -12.70 15.39
C LEU A 5 3.53 -11.58 15.13
N MET A 6 3.56 -10.95 13.95
CA MET A 6 2.70 -9.81 13.62
C MET A 6 1.22 -10.12 13.88
N LYS A 7 0.75 -11.29 13.45
CA LYS A 7 -0.64 -11.72 13.60
C LYS A 7 -1.16 -11.70 15.05
N ASP A 8 -0.26 -11.83 16.04
CA ASP A 8 -0.61 -11.89 17.45
C ASP A 8 -0.56 -10.50 18.12
N GLY A 9 -0.14 -9.45 17.39
CA GLY A 9 0.03 -8.08 17.90
C GLY A 9 -0.72 -7.00 17.13
N ILE A 10 -1.65 -7.37 16.24
CA ILE A 10 -2.43 -6.45 15.42
C ILE A 10 -3.94 -6.72 15.57
N GLY A 11 -4.78 -5.83 15.03
CA GLY A 11 -6.24 -5.93 15.08
C GLY A 11 -6.86 -4.95 16.07
N ALA A 12 -8.19 -5.00 16.19
CA ALA A 12 -9.00 -3.98 16.88
C ALA A 12 -8.58 -3.72 18.35
N GLU A 13 -8.16 -4.75 19.06
CA GLU A 13 -7.76 -4.66 20.47
C GLU A 13 -6.32 -4.13 20.68
N TYR A 14 -5.51 -4.09 19.62
CA TYR A 14 -4.07 -3.78 19.71
C TYR A 14 -3.68 -2.53 18.91
N THR A 15 -4.24 -2.36 17.73
CA THR A 15 -3.86 -1.30 16.77
C THR A 15 -5.09 -0.70 16.10
N ARG A 16 -5.62 -1.36 15.07
CA ARG A 16 -6.86 -1.02 14.36
C ARG A 16 -7.37 -2.26 13.61
N ALA A 17 -8.68 -2.31 13.35
CA ALA A 17 -9.34 -3.49 12.77
C ALA A 17 -8.86 -3.85 11.35
N ASP A 18 -8.47 -2.85 10.56
CA ASP A 18 -8.05 -2.94 9.15
C ASP A 18 -6.58 -3.32 8.96
N HIS A 19 -5.78 -3.33 10.03
CA HIS A 19 -4.32 -3.45 9.94
C HIS A 19 -3.86 -4.67 9.13
N ALA A 20 -4.43 -5.85 9.40
CA ALA A 20 -4.02 -7.08 8.71
C ALA A 20 -4.26 -6.99 7.19
N HIS A 21 -5.48 -6.63 6.80
CA HIS A 21 -5.87 -6.55 5.39
C HIS A 21 -5.12 -5.43 4.66
N LEU A 22 -4.95 -4.27 5.31
CA LEU A 22 -4.17 -3.16 4.74
C LEU A 22 -2.72 -3.57 4.49
N SER A 23 -2.08 -4.23 5.46
CA SER A 23 -0.71 -4.74 5.30
C SER A 23 -0.60 -5.72 4.13
N ASP A 24 -1.53 -6.66 4.02
CA ASP A 24 -1.55 -7.64 2.94
C ASP A 24 -1.78 -6.98 1.57
N GLN A 25 -2.65 -5.97 1.49
CA GLN A 25 -2.90 -5.20 0.27
C GLN A 25 -1.69 -4.39 -0.15
N LEU A 26 -1.04 -3.67 0.77
CA LEU A 26 0.17 -2.89 0.51
C LEU A 26 1.31 -3.78 0.00
N TYR A 27 1.49 -4.95 0.63
CA TYR A 27 2.49 -5.92 0.22
C TYR A 27 2.22 -6.45 -1.20
N ALA A 28 0.99 -6.87 -1.48
CA ALA A 28 0.62 -7.37 -2.80
C ALA A 28 0.78 -6.32 -3.90
N ALA A 29 0.34 -5.08 -3.63
CA ALA A 29 0.49 -3.98 -4.56
C ALA A 29 1.97 -3.67 -4.84
N TYR A 30 2.81 -3.63 -3.80
CA TYR A 30 4.24 -3.35 -3.97
C TYR A 30 5.00 -4.50 -4.65
N ALA A 31 4.58 -5.75 -4.45
CA ALA A 31 5.10 -6.88 -5.22
C ALA A 31 4.80 -6.71 -6.72
N HIS A 32 3.57 -6.33 -7.07
CA HIS A 32 3.18 -6.10 -8.46
C HIS A 32 3.95 -4.94 -9.11
N VAL A 33 4.29 -3.89 -8.35
CA VAL A 33 5.18 -2.82 -8.83
C VAL A 33 6.51 -3.36 -9.36
N GLN A 34 7.08 -4.39 -8.74
CA GLN A 34 8.35 -4.96 -9.20
C GLN A 34 8.21 -5.67 -10.55
N ASP A 35 7.08 -6.34 -10.77
CA ASP A 35 6.75 -6.98 -12.05
C ASP A 35 6.58 -5.91 -13.15
N ILE A 36 5.86 -4.84 -12.85
CA ILE A 36 5.63 -3.72 -13.78
C ILE A 36 6.94 -2.99 -14.10
N ARG A 37 7.80 -2.74 -13.11
CA ARG A 37 9.14 -2.15 -13.35
C ARG A 37 9.98 -3.02 -14.27
N SER A 38 9.90 -4.34 -14.08
CA SER A 38 10.60 -5.31 -14.94
C SER A 38 10.05 -5.26 -16.37
N LEU A 39 8.72 -5.22 -16.54
CA LEU A 39 8.08 -5.06 -17.85
C LEU A 39 8.48 -3.75 -18.53
N ALA A 40 8.39 -2.63 -17.82
CA ALA A 40 8.73 -1.30 -18.32
C ALA A 40 10.19 -1.22 -18.78
N SER A 41 11.11 -1.92 -18.11
CA SER A 41 12.53 -1.99 -18.53
C SER A 41 12.74 -2.67 -19.89
N VAL A 42 11.76 -3.46 -20.35
CA VAL A 42 11.79 -4.18 -21.63
C VAL A 42 11.06 -3.41 -22.72
N ILE A 43 9.88 -2.83 -22.42
CA ILE A 43 8.99 -2.23 -23.43
C ILE A 43 8.96 -0.69 -23.42
N GLY A 44 9.52 -0.02 -22.41
CA GLY A 44 9.36 1.42 -22.17
C GLY A 44 8.21 1.74 -21.20
N GLU A 45 8.32 2.84 -20.45
CA GLU A 45 7.27 3.27 -19.49
C GLU A 45 6.05 3.86 -20.22
N GLU A 46 6.26 4.39 -21.43
CA GLU A 46 5.23 4.95 -22.31
C GLU A 46 4.24 3.91 -22.83
N GLU A 47 4.68 2.65 -22.95
CA GLU A 47 3.87 1.53 -23.43
C GLU A 47 3.03 0.86 -22.32
N LEU A 48 3.21 1.29 -21.06
CA LEU A 48 2.44 0.75 -19.94
C LEU A 48 0.95 1.05 -20.07
N THR A 49 0.11 0.15 -19.54
CA THR A 49 -1.33 0.43 -19.45
C THR A 49 -1.60 1.55 -18.44
N PRO A 50 -2.79 2.18 -18.47
CA PRO A 50 -3.15 3.18 -17.45
C PRO A 50 -3.07 2.63 -16.01
N VAL A 51 -3.44 1.36 -15.81
CA VAL A 51 -3.37 0.70 -14.49
C VAL A 51 -1.91 0.48 -14.09
N ASP A 52 -1.06 0.00 -14.99
CA ASP A 52 0.37 -0.19 -14.71
C ASP A 52 1.06 1.13 -14.35
N ARG A 53 0.71 2.23 -15.03
CA ARG A 53 1.20 3.57 -14.67
C ARG A 53 0.74 4.01 -13.29
N ALA A 54 -0.50 3.69 -12.90
CA ALA A 54 -1.00 3.96 -11.55
C ALA A 54 -0.21 3.16 -10.49
N TYR A 55 0.14 1.91 -10.79
CA TYR A 55 1.05 1.13 -9.96
C TYR A 55 2.46 1.73 -9.87
N MET A 56 3.01 2.24 -10.97
CA MET A 56 4.29 2.96 -10.94
C MET A 56 4.24 4.20 -10.03
N GLU A 57 3.14 4.98 -10.08
CA GLU A 57 2.92 6.12 -9.18
C GLU A 57 2.77 5.67 -7.71
N TYR A 58 1.97 4.63 -7.46
CA TYR A 58 1.83 4.01 -6.14
C TYR A 58 3.19 3.59 -5.59
N GLY A 59 4.00 2.88 -6.39
CA GLY A 59 5.31 2.38 -5.99
C GLY A 59 6.27 3.49 -5.55
N ARG A 60 6.37 4.57 -6.35
CA ARG A 60 7.17 5.75 -5.99
C ARG A 60 6.67 6.39 -4.69
N THR A 61 5.35 6.59 -4.58
CA THR A 61 4.74 7.21 -3.40
C THR A 61 4.92 6.34 -2.14
N PHE A 62 4.84 5.02 -2.28
CA PHE A 62 5.07 4.06 -1.20
C PHE A 62 6.51 4.16 -0.67
N GLU A 63 7.49 4.17 -1.58
CA GLU A 63 8.91 4.30 -1.21
C GLU A 63 9.20 5.66 -0.56
N GLU A 64 8.68 6.75 -1.11
CA GLU A 64 8.98 8.12 -0.65
C GLU A 64 8.23 8.51 0.62
N GLN A 65 6.96 8.11 0.78
CA GLN A 65 6.11 8.61 1.87
C GLN A 65 5.82 7.56 2.95
N PHE A 66 5.69 6.29 2.58
CA PHE A 66 5.38 5.24 3.56
C PHE A 66 6.66 4.69 4.18
N ILE A 67 7.64 4.32 3.35
CA ILE A 67 8.96 3.85 3.81
C ILE A 67 9.87 5.03 4.16
N GLY A 68 9.87 6.08 3.34
CA GLY A 68 10.58 7.32 3.61
C GLY A 68 9.99 8.03 4.83
N GLN A 69 10.69 7.91 5.96
CA GLN A 69 10.38 8.60 7.20
C GLN A 69 11.62 9.39 7.62
N GLU A 70 11.44 10.64 8.03
CA GLU A 70 12.57 11.46 8.48
C GLU A 70 13.10 10.96 9.82
N GLU A 71 14.39 11.19 10.08
CA GLU A 71 15.05 10.73 11.31
C GLU A 71 14.39 11.27 12.60
N ALA A 72 13.83 12.48 12.54
CA ALA A 72 13.15 13.12 13.66
C ALA A 72 11.63 12.86 13.68
N GLU A 73 11.08 12.16 12.69
CA GLU A 73 9.65 11.89 12.60
C GLU A 73 9.29 10.66 13.46
N ASN A 74 8.26 10.78 14.29
CA ASN A 74 7.76 9.68 15.13
C ASN A 74 6.29 9.40 14.84
N ARG A 75 6.04 8.49 13.90
CA ARG A 75 4.69 8.07 13.50
C ARG A 75 4.11 7.08 14.52
N THR A 76 2.91 7.37 14.98
CA THR A 76 2.06 6.40 15.63
C THR A 76 1.63 5.31 14.64
N ILE A 77 1.13 4.19 15.16
CA ILE A 77 0.59 3.14 14.30
C ILE A 77 -0.64 3.64 13.52
N ALA A 78 -1.49 4.46 14.13
CA ALA A 78 -2.67 5.00 13.45
C ALA A 78 -2.28 5.87 12.24
N GLU A 79 -1.31 6.77 12.42
CA GLU A 79 -0.78 7.60 11.32
C GLU A 79 -0.17 6.73 10.21
N THR A 80 0.58 5.69 10.57
CA THR A 80 1.13 4.75 9.58
C THR A 80 0.02 4.09 8.75
N LEU A 81 -1.05 3.62 9.40
CA LEU A 81 -2.17 2.99 8.70
C LEU A 81 -2.94 4.00 7.83
N ASP A 82 -3.08 5.26 8.28
CA ASP A 82 -3.69 6.33 7.48
C ASP A 82 -2.87 6.68 6.24
N ILE A 83 -1.54 6.77 6.37
CA ILE A 83 -0.63 6.95 5.23
C ILE A 83 -0.81 5.77 4.26
N GLY A 84 -0.90 4.53 4.77
CA GLY A 84 -1.14 3.32 3.98
C GLY A 84 -2.39 3.43 3.09
N TRP A 85 -3.51 3.87 3.63
CA TRP A 85 -4.73 4.09 2.84
C TRP A 85 -4.60 5.23 1.83
N ARG A 86 -3.98 6.33 2.22
CA ARG A 86 -3.74 7.48 1.34
C ARG A 86 -2.88 7.10 0.13
N ILE A 87 -1.86 6.27 0.31
CA ILE A 87 -1.04 5.83 -0.83
C ILE A 87 -1.78 4.79 -1.69
N LEU A 88 -2.58 3.90 -1.10
CA LEU A 88 -3.40 2.96 -1.87
C LEU A 88 -4.46 3.66 -2.72
N SER A 89 -4.87 4.89 -2.36
CA SER A 89 -5.79 5.68 -3.18
C SER A 89 -5.22 6.12 -4.53
N LYS A 90 -3.93 5.85 -4.80
CA LYS A 90 -3.32 5.99 -6.14
C LYS A 90 -3.75 4.90 -7.10
N LEU A 91 -4.17 3.74 -6.58
CA LEU A 91 -4.65 2.62 -7.37
C LEU A 91 -6.17 2.73 -7.57
N PRO A 92 -6.72 2.26 -8.70
CA PRO A 92 -8.14 2.09 -8.86
C PRO A 92 -8.71 1.16 -7.79
N ARG A 93 -9.98 1.34 -7.42
CA ARG A 93 -10.65 0.53 -6.40
C ARG A 93 -10.62 -0.96 -6.76
N GLU A 94 -10.72 -1.27 -8.03
CA GLU A 94 -10.76 -2.62 -8.59
C GLU A 94 -9.46 -3.41 -8.28
N GLU A 95 -8.35 -2.71 -8.04
CA GLU A 95 -7.06 -3.30 -7.70
C GLU A 95 -6.92 -3.62 -6.19
N LEU A 96 -7.88 -3.18 -5.37
CA LEU A 96 -7.90 -3.42 -3.93
C LEU A 96 -8.60 -4.74 -3.58
N THR A 97 -7.91 -5.85 -3.87
CA THR A 97 -8.46 -7.21 -3.79
C THR A 97 -8.31 -7.90 -2.43
N ARG A 98 -7.54 -7.32 -1.51
CA ARG A 98 -7.23 -7.91 -0.18
C ARG A 98 -7.86 -7.16 0.99
N VAL A 99 -8.62 -6.12 0.70
CA VAL A 99 -9.42 -5.36 1.68
C VAL A 99 -10.89 -5.48 1.34
N SER A 100 -11.74 -5.36 2.35
CA SER A 100 -13.18 -5.45 2.20
C SER A 100 -13.79 -4.16 1.65
N ASP A 101 -14.98 -4.26 1.03
CA ASP A 101 -15.76 -3.10 0.62
C ASP A 101 -16.11 -2.15 1.78
N ALA A 102 -16.20 -2.67 3.00
CA ALA A 102 -16.44 -1.86 4.20
C ALA A 102 -15.23 -0.97 4.51
N GLU A 103 -14.04 -1.55 4.54
CA GLU A 103 -12.78 -0.83 4.75
C GLU A 103 -12.51 0.18 3.63
N ILE A 104 -12.78 -0.17 2.37
CA ILE A 104 -12.68 0.76 1.24
C ILE A 104 -13.61 1.95 1.47
N ARG A 105 -14.89 1.74 1.80
CA ARG A 105 -15.81 2.86 2.07
C ARG A 105 -15.36 3.73 3.24
N GLU A 106 -14.71 3.13 4.23
CA GLU A 106 -14.29 3.83 5.44
C GLU A 106 -13.02 4.64 5.25
N HIS A 107 -12.05 4.18 4.46
CA HIS A 107 -10.71 4.76 4.42
C HIS A 107 -10.23 5.25 3.05
N TYR A 108 -10.81 4.76 1.94
CA TYR A 108 -10.31 5.04 0.60
C TYR A 108 -10.69 6.46 0.11
N GLY A 109 -9.70 7.21 -0.37
CA GLY A 109 -9.88 8.54 -0.95
C GLY A 109 -10.16 9.66 0.06
N LYS A 110 -9.80 9.46 1.33
CA LYS A 110 -9.89 10.44 2.41
C LYS A 110 -8.56 11.12 2.70
#